data_AF-R9JA72-F1
#
_entry.id   AF-R9JA72-F1
#
_cell.length_a   1.000
_cell.length_b   1.000
_cell.length_c   1.000
_cell.angle_alpha   90.00
_cell.angle_beta   90.00
_cell.angle_gamma   90.00
#
_symmetry.space_group_name_H-M   'P 1'
#
loop_
_entity.id
_entity.type
_entity.pdbx_description
1 polymer ?
#
loop_
_entity_poly.entity_id
_entity_poly.type
_entity_poly.pdbx_seq_one_letter_code
_entity_poly.pdbx_strand_id
1 'polypeptide(L)' 'MITQDEVRQKLIRKMQEGQQQYIAKQIGVPKQILSNFKTGKRELWESSLQALNDYLDSH' A
#
# COMPACT_ATOMS: atom_id res chain seq x y z
N MET A 1 4.69 4.70 15.61
CA MET A 1 3.87 3.52 15.29
C MET A 1 3.19 3.80 13.97
N ILE A 2 3.31 2.91 12.98
CA ILE A 2 2.73 3.13 11.65
C ILE A 2 1.24 2.72 11.71
N THR A 3 0.35 3.60 11.25
CA THR A 3 -1.09 3.31 11.24
C THR A 3 -1.61 2.95 9.85
N GLN A 4 -2.70 2.17 9.80
CA GLN A 4 -3.37 1.79 8.56
C GLN A 4 -3.84 3.02 7.78
N ASP A 5 -4.41 4.01 8.48
CA ASP A 5 -4.94 5.22 7.88
C ASP A 5 -3.85 6.10 7.26
N GLU A 6 -2.74 6.32 7.97
CA GLU A 6 -1.63 7.11 7.44
C GLU A 6 -1.04 6.50 6.17
N VAL A 7 -0.78 5.19 6.18
CA VAL A 7 -0.22 4.49 5.01
C VAL A 7 -1.23 4.47 3.86
N ARG A 8 -2.52 4.32 4.15
CA ARG A 8 -3.57 4.37 3.11
C ARG A 8 -3.64 5.75 2.47
N GLN A 9 -3.61 6.83 3.26
CA GLN A 9 -3.61 8.20 2.73
C GLN A 9 -2.34 8.47 1.93
N LYS A 10 -1.17 8.00 2.38
CA LYS A 10 0.08 8.09 1.62
C LYS A 10 -0.03 7.37 0.27
N LEU A 11 -0.58 6.15 0.26
CA LEU A 11 -0.83 5.39 -0.97
C LEU A 11 -1.77 6.17 -1.90
N ILE A 12 -2.91 6.66 -1.42
CA ILE A 12 -3.88 7.41 -2.25
C ILE A 12 -3.23 8.65 -2.87
N ARG A 13 -2.39 9.37 -2.13
CA ARG A 13 -1.71 10.59 -2.61
C ARG A 13 -0.63 10.32 -3.65
N LYS A 14 0.17 9.26 -3.48
CA LYS A 14 1.32 8.98 -4.34
C LYS A 14 0.98 8.15 -5.58
N MET A 15 -0.16 7.46 -5.56
CA MET A 15 -0.45 6.45 -6.56
C MET A 15 -0.98 7.03 -7.86
N GLN A 16 -0.19 6.88 -8.92
CA GLN A 16 -0.61 7.20 -10.29
C GLN A 16 -1.29 5.99 -10.96
N GLU A 17 -2.03 6.25 -12.04
CA GLU A 17 -2.60 5.18 -12.87
C GLU A 17 -1.48 4.24 -13.39
N GLY A 18 -1.74 2.93 -13.38
CA GLY A 18 -0.78 1.91 -13.83
C GLY A 18 0.25 1.44 -12.79
N GLN A 19 0.53 2.20 -11.72
CA GLN A 19 1.57 1.83 -10.74
C GLN A 19 1.14 0.71 -9.77
N GLN A 20 -0.17 0.47 -9.61
CA GLN A 20 -0.69 -0.48 -8.61
C GLN A 20 -0.10 -1.89 -8.71
N GLN A 21 0.05 -2.39 -9.94
CA GLN A 21 0.59 -3.73 -10.18
C GLN A 21 2.07 -3.80 -9.80
N TYR A 22 2.83 -2.74 -10.07
CA TYR A 22 4.26 -2.68 -9.76
C TYR A 22 4.49 -2.62 -8.25
N ILE A 23 3.79 -1.71 -7.54
CA ILE A 23 3.90 -1.58 -6.09
C ILE A 23 3.56 -2.91 -5.40
N ALA A 24 2.44 -3.53 -5.80
CA ALA A 24 2.01 -4.81 -5.25
C ALA A 24 3.08 -5.90 -5.40
N LYS A 25 3.75 -5.96 -6.56
CA LYS A 25 4.87 -6.87 -6.80
C LYS A 25 6.07 -6.56 -5.91
N GLN A 26 6.44 -5.29 -5.76
CA GLN A 26 7.59 -4.88 -4.93
C GLN A 26 7.41 -5.24 -3.46
N ILE A 27 6.20 -5.07 -2.93
CA ILE A 27 5.92 -5.33 -1.50
C ILE A 27 5.45 -6.77 -1.23
N GLY A 28 5.42 -7.62 -2.27
CA GLY A 28 5.06 -9.03 -2.12
C GLY A 28 3.59 -9.30 -1.78
N VAL A 29 2.66 -8.42 -2.17
CA VAL A 29 1.22 -8.62 -1.94
C VAL A 29 0.44 -8.74 -3.27
N PRO A 30 -0.68 -9.47 -3.30
CA PRO A 30 -1.54 -9.47 -4.48
C PRO A 30 -2.08 -8.07 -4.82
N LYS A 31 -2.17 -7.73 -6.11
CA LYS A 31 -2.76 -6.45 -6.56
C LYS A 31 -4.14 -6.20 -5.96
N GLN A 32 -4.97 -7.23 -5.85
CA GLN A 32 -6.31 -7.14 -5.29
C GLN A 32 -6.30 -6.74 -3.81
N ILE A 33 -5.31 -7.24 -3.06
CA ILE A 33 -5.10 -6.91 -1.65
C ILE A 33 -4.78 -5.43 -1.52
N LEU A 34 -3.82 -4.93 -2.31
CA LEU A 34 -3.46 -3.51 -2.32
C LEU A 34 -4.63 -2.63 -2.75
N SER A 35 -5.45 -3.10 -3.70
CA SER A 35 -6.68 -2.40 -4.15
C SER A 35 -7.71 -2.27 -3.03
N ASN A 36 -7.98 -3.39 -2.34
CA ASN A 36 -8.94 -3.43 -1.25
C ASN A 36 -8.45 -2.57 -0.08
N PHE A 37 -7.14 -2.56 0.19
CA PHE A 37 -6.56 -1.68 1.21
C PHE A 37 -6.75 -0.20 0.86
N LYS A 38 -6.41 0.20 -0.36
CA LYS A 38 -6.58 1.58 -0.85
C LYS A 38 -8.02 2.07 -0.75
N THR A 39 -8.98 1.19 -1.04
CA THR A 39 -10.42 1.51 -1.02
C THR A 39 -11.05 1.35 0.37
N GLY A 40 -10.27 1.06 1.42
CA GLY A 40 -10.77 0.90 2.78
C GLY A 40 -11.55 -0.39 3.03
N LYS A 41 -11.57 -1.33 2.07
CA LYS A 41 -12.27 -2.62 2.18
C LYS A 41 -11.54 -3.62 3.08
N ARG A 42 -10.26 -3.38 3.38
CA ARG A 42 -9.45 -4.20 4.29
C ARG A 42 -8.29 -3.41 4.87
N GLU A 43 -7.71 -3.98 5.91
CA GLU A 43 -6.40 -3.62 6.42
C GLU A 43 -5.31 -4.52 5.85
N LEU A 44 -4.05 -4.12 6.05
CA LEU A 44 -2.88 -4.95 5.76
C LEU A 44 -2.37 -5.59 7.06
N TRP A 45 -1.80 -6.79 6.92
CA TRP A 45 -0.97 -7.37 7.97
C TRP A 45 0.21 -6.45 8.27
N GLU A 46 0.72 -6.47 9.49
CA GLU A 46 1.78 -5.58 9.97
C GLU A 46 3.01 -5.57 9.04
N SER A 47 3.48 -6.76 8.61
CA SER A 47 4.61 -6.87 7.68
C SER A 47 4.34 -6.25 6.31
N SER A 48 3.12 -6.42 5.77
CA SER A 48 2.72 -5.81 4.50
C SER A 48 2.51 -4.29 4.63
N LEU A 49 2.02 -3.82 5.78
CA LEU A 49 1.86 -2.40 6.08
C LEU A 49 3.23 -1.71 6.15
N GLN A 50 4.19 -2.31 6.85
CA GLN A 50 5.56 -1.84 6.93
C GLN A 50 6.20 -1.78 5.54
N ALA A 51 6.14 -2.88 4.78
CA ALA A 51 6.72 -2.93 3.43
C ALA A 51 6.12 -1.88 2.48
N LEU A 52 4.81 -1.64 2.57
CA LEU A 52 4.16 -0.57 1.82
C LEU A 52 4.61 0.81 2.27
N ASN A 53 4.71 1.06 3.58
CA ASN A 53 5.18 2.35 4.08
C ASN A 53 6.61 2.64 3.61
N ASP A 54 7.52 1.66 3.72
CA ASP A 54 8.93 1.81 3.33
C ASP A 54 9.07 2.09 1.83
N TYR A 55 8.31 1.36 1.00
CA TYR A 55 8.26 1.61 -0.43
C TYR A 55 7.82 3.05 -0.74
N LEU A 56 6.74 3.50 -0.10
CA LEU A 56 6.16 4.83 -0.28
C LEU A 56 6.99 5.94 0.34
N ASP A 57 7.92 5.68 1.25
CA ASP A 57 8.87 6.69 1.74
C ASP A 57 10.11 6.82 0.84
N SER A 58 10.42 5.75 0.08
CA SER A 58 11.61 5.68 -0.77
C SER A 58 11.37 6.08 -2.23
N HIS A 59 10.11 6.26 -2.65
CA HIS A 59 9.68 6.60 -4.02
C HIS A 59 8.63 7.71 -3.98
#